data_AF-A0A3D5FNZ8-F1
#
_entry.id   AF-A0A3D5FNZ8-F1
#
_cell.length_a   1.000
_cell.length_b   1.000
_cell.length_c   1.000
_cell.angle_alpha   90.00
_cell.angle_beta   90.00
_cell.angle_gamma   90.00
#
_symmetry.space_group_name_H-M   'P 1'
#
loop_
_entity.id
_entity.type
_entity.pdbx_description
1 polymer ?
#
loop_
_entity_poly.entity_id
_entity_poly.type
_entity_poly.pdbx_seq_one_letter_code
_entity_poly.pdbx_strand_id
1 'polypeptide(L)'
;MLYRPGGKGSNPPPAVNSDGQNTWVEESGAYVHPSVYIRDPDSGIDEKEFYFWDLNGYVVVPGVMDEEWLALANEAVDKFQDRVEVGAELSGGSKSQAGTGRPLRSGLLDLPDPYNEPFRRMIAHPAIIQRLNWMGGSGYRTGGATVFCAVEGTSGHSLHDGNEPQSPSRGYDFKNGRSFCETVTITWQLREVEPELGGFACVPGSHKTQFPMPPGIRTCDDTMGLVVQPTMKAGDVLFFMDGGCTHGALA
;
A
#
# COMPACT_ATOMS: atom_id res chain seq x y z
N MET A 1 -48.52 8.10 -2.07
CA MET A 1 -47.34 8.86 -2.51
C MET A 1 -46.12 8.11 -1.98
N LEU A 2 -45.48 7.31 -2.83
CA LEU A 2 -44.29 6.52 -2.45
C LEU A 2 -43.13 7.49 -2.20
N TYR A 3 -42.49 7.35 -1.04
CA TYR A 3 -41.26 8.06 -0.68
C TYR A 3 -40.21 7.84 -1.77
N ARG A 4 -39.77 8.91 -2.45
CA ARG A 4 -38.55 8.91 -3.26
C ARG A 4 -37.40 9.19 -2.31
N PRO A 5 -36.51 8.23 -1.99
CA PRO A 5 -35.33 8.52 -1.20
C PRO A 5 -34.50 9.56 -1.95
N GLY A 6 -34.29 10.72 -1.33
CA GLY A 6 -33.37 11.72 -1.84
C GLY A 6 -31.96 11.13 -1.84
N GLY A 7 -31.34 11.04 -3.00
CA GLY A 7 -29.97 10.51 -3.20
C GLY A 7 -28.86 11.38 -2.62
N LYS A 8 -29.12 12.13 -1.53
CA LYS A 8 -28.05 12.75 -0.75
C LYS A 8 -27.48 11.68 0.18
N GLY A 9 -26.34 11.11 -0.24
CA GLY A 9 -25.60 10.08 0.51
C GLY A 9 -25.67 8.67 -0.06
N SER A 10 -26.36 8.45 -1.18
CA SER A 10 -26.43 7.16 -1.88
C SER A 10 -25.65 7.12 -3.20
N ASN A 11 -24.96 8.20 -3.56
CA ASN A 11 -24.06 8.20 -4.70
C ASN A 11 -22.75 7.52 -4.27
N PRO A 12 -22.12 6.69 -5.11
CA PRO A 12 -20.74 6.29 -4.87
C PRO A 12 -19.89 7.54 -4.61
N PRO A 13 -18.89 7.46 -3.71
CA PRO A 13 -17.99 8.58 -3.48
C PRO A 13 -17.41 9.04 -4.83
N PRO A 14 -17.23 10.36 -5.05
CA PRO A 14 -16.66 10.86 -6.28
C PRO A 14 -15.36 10.12 -6.61
N ALA A 15 -15.23 9.67 -7.85
CA ALA A 15 -13.99 9.05 -8.29
C ALA A 15 -12.88 10.10 -8.35
N VAL A 16 -11.67 9.72 -7.99
CA VAL A 16 -10.48 10.56 -8.19
C VAL A 16 -9.76 10.01 -9.42
N ASN A 17 -9.39 10.88 -10.35
CA ASN A 17 -8.77 10.49 -11.61
C ASN A 17 -7.48 11.26 -11.87
N SER A 18 -6.63 10.72 -12.74
CA SER A 18 -5.33 11.27 -13.05
C SER A 18 -4.92 10.98 -14.49
N ASP A 19 -4.19 11.92 -15.08
CA ASP A 19 -3.51 11.81 -16.38
C ASP A 19 -2.00 11.52 -16.21
N GLY A 20 -1.57 11.19 -14.98
CA GLY A 20 -0.18 11.01 -14.59
C GLY A 20 0.57 12.28 -14.23
N GLN A 21 0.00 13.47 -14.50
CA GLN A 21 0.58 14.77 -14.14
C GLN A 21 -0.29 15.55 -13.16
N ASN A 22 -1.60 15.42 -13.28
CA ASN A 22 -2.62 16.10 -12.50
C ASN A 22 -3.58 15.07 -11.90
N THR A 23 -4.30 15.52 -10.87
CA THR A 23 -5.37 14.76 -10.24
C THR A 23 -6.61 15.64 -10.15
N TRP A 24 -7.78 15.08 -10.43
CA TRP A 24 -9.07 15.77 -10.28
C TRP A 24 -10.15 14.84 -9.72
N VAL A 25 -11.24 15.44 -9.24
CA VAL A 25 -12.44 14.73 -8.84
C VAL A 25 -13.38 14.63 -10.03
N GLU A 26 -13.84 13.42 -10.35
CA GLU A 26 -14.78 13.17 -11.44
C GLU A 26 -16.20 13.61 -11.08
N GLU A 27 -16.75 14.53 -11.86
CA GLU A 27 -18.10 15.06 -11.66
C GLU A 27 -19.19 14.13 -12.19
N SER A 28 -18.85 13.24 -13.14
CA SER A 28 -19.80 12.42 -13.88
C SER A 28 -20.48 11.33 -13.04
N GLY A 29 -19.94 11.00 -11.86
CA GLY A 29 -20.39 9.90 -11.02
C GLY A 29 -20.16 8.50 -11.63
N ALA A 30 -19.46 8.43 -12.77
CA ALA A 30 -19.12 7.18 -13.41
C ALA A 30 -18.03 6.44 -12.64
N TYR A 31 -18.11 5.11 -12.61
CA TYR A 31 -17.01 4.28 -12.13
C TYR A 31 -15.88 4.33 -13.15
N VAL A 32 -14.68 4.68 -12.68
CA VAL A 32 -13.45 4.64 -13.47
C VAL A 32 -12.79 3.31 -13.19
N HIS A 33 -12.88 2.40 -14.15
CA HIS A 33 -11.99 1.24 -14.22
C HIS A 33 -11.66 0.98 -15.69
N PRO A 34 -10.37 0.88 -16.05
CA PRO A 34 -9.93 0.77 -17.44
C PRO A 34 -10.27 -0.55 -18.15
N SER A 35 -11.08 -1.42 -17.55
CA SER A 35 -11.38 -2.77 -18.06
C SER A 35 -12.46 -3.40 -17.19
N VAL A 36 -13.74 -3.08 -17.39
CA VAL A 36 -14.82 -3.67 -16.57
C VAL A 36 -15.28 -5.02 -17.11
N TYR A 37 -15.21 -5.21 -18.43
CA TYR A 37 -15.64 -6.43 -19.13
C TYR A 37 -14.75 -6.82 -20.32
N ILE A 38 -14.13 -5.82 -20.95
CA ILE A 38 -13.20 -5.94 -22.06
C ILE A 38 -12.05 -5.00 -21.73
N ARG A 39 -10.84 -5.34 -22.14
CA ARG A 39 -9.70 -4.45 -21.97
C ARG A 39 -9.92 -3.15 -22.76
N ASP A 40 -9.82 -2.00 -22.11
CA ASP A 40 -9.83 -0.69 -22.77
C ASP A 40 -8.42 -0.38 -23.33
N PRO A 41 -8.24 -0.32 -24.66
CA PRO A 41 -6.95 0.02 -25.25
C PRO A 41 -6.52 1.47 -24.97
N ASP A 42 -7.46 2.36 -24.64
CA ASP A 42 -7.21 3.78 -24.40
C ASP A 42 -7.01 4.12 -22.91
N SER A 43 -6.95 3.09 -22.06
CA SER A 43 -6.85 3.23 -20.60
C SER A 43 -5.57 3.86 -20.07
N GLY A 44 -4.51 3.96 -20.89
CA GLY A 44 -3.21 4.45 -20.43
C GLY A 44 -2.51 3.55 -19.41
N ILE A 45 -2.99 2.32 -19.16
CA ILE A 45 -2.29 1.37 -18.28
C ILE A 45 -0.93 1.02 -18.91
N ASP A 46 0.13 1.08 -18.11
CA ASP A 46 1.38 0.42 -18.44
C ASP A 46 1.23 -1.10 -18.22
N GLU A 47 1.08 -1.84 -19.33
CA GLU A 47 0.91 -3.29 -19.29
C GLU A 47 2.09 -4.04 -18.66
N LYS A 48 3.32 -3.51 -18.76
CA LYS A 48 4.49 -4.15 -18.17
C LYS A 48 4.47 -4.01 -16.66
N GLU A 49 4.13 -2.81 -16.18
CA GLU A 49 3.95 -2.55 -14.76
C GLU A 49 2.78 -3.38 -14.21
N PHE A 50 1.65 -3.44 -14.93
CA PHE A 50 0.51 -4.25 -14.55
C PHE A 50 0.87 -5.74 -14.49
N TYR A 51 1.61 -6.25 -15.47
CA TYR A 51 2.09 -7.63 -15.45
C TYR A 51 2.98 -7.90 -14.23
N PHE A 52 3.88 -6.97 -13.88
CA PHE A 52 4.71 -7.07 -12.68
C PHE A 52 3.86 -7.13 -11.41
N TRP A 53 2.88 -6.24 -11.27
CA TRP A 53 1.95 -6.22 -10.14
C TRP A 53 1.11 -7.49 -10.06
N ASP A 54 0.48 -7.91 -11.16
CA ASP A 54 -0.32 -9.13 -11.19
C ASP A 54 0.55 -10.33 -10.81
N LEU A 55 1.77 -10.44 -11.33
CA LEU A 55 2.66 -11.55 -10.99
C LEU A 55 3.09 -11.53 -9.51
N ASN A 56 3.52 -10.37 -9.02
CA ASN A 56 4.25 -10.30 -7.75
C ASN A 56 3.39 -9.89 -6.55
N GLY A 57 2.24 -9.25 -6.76
CA GLY A 57 1.42 -8.70 -5.68
C GLY A 57 1.95 -7.39 -5.09
N TYR A 58 3.01 -6.82 -5.66
CA TYR A 58 3.58 -5.52 -5.30
C TYR A 58 4.19 -4.83 -6.51
N VAL A 59 4.45 -3.52 -6.40
CA VAL A 59 5.26 -2.75 -7.36
C VAL A 59 5.97 -1.59 -6.66
N VAL A 60 7.20 -1.30 -7.04
CA VAL A 60 7.97 -0.13 -6.58
C VAL A 60 8.00 0.90 -7.70
N VAL A 61 7.65 2.14 -7.36
CA VAL A 61 7.67 3.30 -8.25
C VAL A 61 8.80 4.21 -7.82
N PRO A 62 9.87 4.35 -8.62
CA PRO A 62 11.05 5.07 -8.20
C PRO A 62 10.88 6.58 -8.23
N GLY A 63 11.52 7.29 -7.29
CA GLY A 63 11.76 8.73 -7.33
C GLY A 63 10.50 9.60 -7.47
N VAL A 64 9.43 9.25 -6.75
CA VAL A 64 8.17 10.01 -6.78
C VAL A 64 8.30 11.31 -5.99
N MET A 65 9.06 11.30 -4.89
CA MET A 65 9.33 12.51 -4.10
C MET A 65 10.55 13.26 -4.65
N ASP A 66 10.39 14.56 -4.86
CA ASP A 66 11.51 15.46 -5.08
C ASP A 66 12.29 15.70 -3.76
N GLU A 67 13.51 16.24 -3.88
CA GLU A 67 14.43 16.42 -2.74
C GLU A 67 13.86 17.34 -1.66
N GLU A 68 13.16 18.41 -2.05
CA GLU A 68 12.57 19.38 -1.12
C GLU A 68 11.40 18.75 -0.34
N TRP A 69 10.52 18.03 -1.05
CA TRP A 69 9.42 17.30 -0.45
C TRP A 69 9.90 16.23 0.52
N LEU A 70 10.91 15.44 0.12
CA LEU A 70 11.52 14.42 0.97
C LEU A 70 12.17 15.02 2.22
N ALA A 71 12.87 16.14 2.08
CA ALA A 71 13.49 16.86 3.19
C ALA A 71 12.44 17.36 4.19
N LEU A 72 11.35 17.99 3.70
CA LEU A 72 10.27 18.49 4.55
C LEU A 72 9.53 17.36 5.28
N ALA A 73 9.31 16.21 4.62
CA ALA A 73 8.72 15.03 5.24
C ALA A 73 9.59 14.49 6.38
N ASN A 74 10.91 14.39 6.16
CA ASN A 74 11.85 13.95 7.19
C ASN A 74 11.95 14.96 8.34
N GLU A 75 12.02 16.27 8.06
CA GLU A 75 12.01 17.32 9.09
C GLU A 75 10.75 17.23 9.96
N ALA A 76 9.58 16.97 9.35
CA ALA A 76 8.34 16.77 10.09
C ALA A 76 8.42 15.57 11.04
N VAL A 77 8.94 14.43 10.59
CA VAL A 77 9.11 13.24 11.44
C VAL A 77 10.07 13.54 12.60
N ASP A 78 11.23 14.13 12.31
CA ASP A 78 12.25 14.44 13.31
C ASP A 78 11.73 15.46 14.35
N LYS A 79 10.98 16.47 13.91
CA LYS A 79 10.44 17.51 14.81
C LYS A 79 9.41 16.98 15.80
N PHE A 80 8.63 15.97 15.41
CA PHE A 80 7.57 15.38 16.23
C PHE A 80 7.93 13.98 16.74
N GLN A 81 9.22 13.64 16.79
CA GLN A 81 9.72 12.34 17.25
C GLN A 81 9.34 12.05 18.72
N ASP A 82 9.15 13.08 19.53
CA ASP A 82 8.70 13.00 20.92
C ASP A 82 7.30 12.41 21.07
N ARG A 83 6.53 12.36 19.97
CA ARG A 83 5.17 11.82 19.90
C ARG A 83 5.12 10.43 19.27
N VAL A 84 6.26 9.79 19.02
CA VAL A 84 6.32 8.41 18.56
C VAL A 84 5.94 7.48 19.70
N GLU A 85 5.01 6.57 19.42
CA GLU A 85 4.56 5.58 20.39
C GLU A 85 5.07 4.20 19.97
N VAL A 86 5.68 3.48 20.91
CA VAL A 86 6.12 2.10 20.69
C VAL A 86 4.92 1.19 20.88
N GLY A 87 4.42 0.67 19.77
CA GLY A 87 3.32 -0.30 19.73
C GLY A 87 3.73 -1.71 20.12
N ALA A 88 2.86 -2.67 19.82
CA ALA A 88 3.14 -4.08 20.08
C ALA A 88 4.29 -4.62 19.21
N GLU A 89 4.92 -5.67 19.72
CA GLU A 89 5.82 -6.57 19.01
C GLU A 89 4.97 -7.51 18.13
N LEU A 90 5.34 -7.70 16.85
CA LEU A 90 4.48 -8.39 15.86
C LEU A 90 5.16 -9.58 15.14
N SER A 91 6.30 -10.06 15.62
CA SER A 91 7.00 -11.24 15.07
C SER A 91 6.18 -12.52 15.19
N GLY A 92 5.14 -12.54 16.02
CA GLY A 92 4.30 -13.71 16.22
C GLY A 92 5.06 -14.92 16.79
N GLY A 93 6.12 -14.66 17.56
CA GLY A 93 6.98 -15.69 18.13
C GLY A 93 8.07 -16.20 17.18
N SER A 94 8.26 -15.56 16.02
CA SER A 94 9.41 -15.81 15.14
C SER A 94 10.72 -15.53 15.86
N LYS A 95 11.72 -16.37 15.62
CA LYS A 95 13.08 -16.14 16.12
C LYS A 95 13.83 -15.14 15.23
N SER A 96 13.67 -15.27 13.92
CA SER A 96 14.37 -14.43 12.94
C SER A 96 13.84 -12.99 12.91
N GLN A 97 12.61 -12.76 13.39
CA GLN A 97 11.94 -11.46 13.37
C GLN A 97 11.78 -10.84 14.77
N ALA A 98 12.37 -11.47 15.80
CA ALA A 98 12.23 -11.02 17.18
C ALA A 98 12.89 -9.66 17.40
N GLY A 99 12.26 -8.82 18.20
CA GLY A 99 12.81 -7.51 18.57
C GLY A 99 11.89 -6.75 19.51
N THR A 100 12.02 -5.43 19.49
CA THR A 100 11.18 -4.52 20.26
C THR A 100 9.89 -4.17 19.51
N GLY A 101 8.93 -3.58 20.21
CA GLY A 101 7.67 -3.13 19.61
C GLY A 101 7.88 -2.09 18.50
N ARG A 102 6.88 -1.92 17.64
CA ARG A 102 6.99 -1.05 16.45
C ARG A 102 6.80 0.43 16.83
N PRO A 103 7.78 1.32 16.59
CA PRO A 103 7.61 2.75 16.81
C PRO A 103 6.76 3.36 15.68
N LEU A 104 5.62 3.95 16.04
CA LEU A 104 4.64 4.48 15.10
C LEU A 104 4.27 5.93 15.43
N ARG A 105 3.89 6.68 14.40
CA ARG A 105 3.24 7.97 14.57
C ARG A 105 2.09 8.14 13.58
N SER A 106 0.85 8.15 14.10
CA SER A 106 -0.39 8.42 13.36
C SER A 106 -0.78 9.90 13.43
N GLY A 107 -1.67 10.36 12.54
CA GLY A 107 -2.15 11.75 12.57
C GLY A 107 -1.15 12.71 11.91
N LEU A 108 -0.53 12.27 10.83
CA LEU A 108 0.41 13.07 10.03
C LEU A 108 -0.30 14.21 9.28
N LEU A 109 -1.55 13.98 8.88
CA LEU A 109 -2.37 14.94 8.13
C LEU A 109 -2.83 16.16 8.95
N ASP A 110 -2.76 16.03 10.28
CA ASP A 110 -3.21 17.01 11.27
C ASP A 110 -2.05 17.72 11.97
N LEU A 111 -0.81 17.49 11.53
CA LEU A 111 0.33 18.26 11.99
C LEU A 111 0.14 19.77 11.70
N PRO A 112 0.74 20.67 12.48
CA PRO A 112 0.67 22.10 12.19
C PRO A 112 1.46 22.42 10.92
N ASP A 113 1.00 23.41 10.17
CA ASP A 113 1.72 23.94 9.01
C ASP A 113 3.16 24.37 9.42
N PRO A 114 4.18 24.12 8.58
CA PRO A 114 4.12 23.48 7.26
C PRO A 114 4.18 21.93 7.29
N TYR A 115 4.24 21.29 8.45
CA TYR A 115 4.63 19.88 8.60
C TYR A 115 3.56 18.86 8.21
N ASN A 116 2.32 19.27 7.96
CA ASN A 116 1.27 18.42 7.39
C ASN A 116 1.30 18.34 5.86
N GLU A 117 1.82 19.38 5.20
CA GLU A 117 1.86 19.54 3.75
C GLU A 117 2.47 18.32 3.05
N PRO A 118 3.66 17.80 3.45
CA PRO A 118 4.28 16.71 2.72
C PRO A 118 3.41 15.44 2.73
N PHE A 119 2.67 15.20 3.81
CA PHE A 119 1.80 14.02 3.93
C PHE A 119 0.44 14.23 3.26
N ARG A 120 -0.08 15.47 3.23
CA ARG A 120 -1.29 15.80 2.48
C ARG A 120 -1.07 15.67 0.97
N ARG A 121 0.11 16.05 0.47
CA ARG A 121 0.51 15.87 -0.93
C ARG A 121 0.47 14.40 -1.36
N MET A 122 0.71 13.45 -0.45
CA MET A 122 0.67 11.99 -0.73
C MET A 122 -0.73 11.46 -1.06
N ILE A 123 -1.80 12.03 -0.48
CA ILE A 123 -3.16 11.43 -0.48
C ILE A 123 -3.70 11.21 -1.89
N ALA A 124 -3.49 12.18 -2.78
CA ALA A 124 -4.07 12.19 -4.12
C ALA A 124 -3.01 12.50 -5.19
N HIS A 125 -1.76 12.13 -4.94
CA HIS A 125 -0.67 12.37 -5.90
C HIS A 125 -0.94 11.61 -7.21
N PRO A 126 -0.69 12.23 -8.40
CA PRO A 126 -0.97 11.62 -9.71
C PRO A 126 -0.40 10.20 -9.89
N ALA A 127 0.85 10.00 -9.46
CA ALA A 127 1.52 8.70 -9.49
C ALA A 127 0.78 7.60 -8.70
N ILE A 128 -0.03 7.97 -7.72
CA ILE A 128 -0.83 7.05 -6.90
C ILE A 128 -2.18 6.78 -7.55
N ILE A 129 -2.89 7.86 -7.90
CA ILE A 129 -4.26 7.78 -8.42
C ILE A 129 -4.32 7.00 -9.74
N GLN A 130 -3.36 7.25 -10.65
CA GLN A 130 -3.31 6.51 -11.91
C GLN A 130 -3.20 4.99 -11.69
N ARG A 131 -2.56 4.56 -10.59
CA ARG A 131 -2.36 3.14 -10.25
C ARG A 131 -3.56 2.55 -9.52
N LEU A 132 -4.10 3.25 -8.52
CA LEU A 132 -5.27 2.79 -7.78
C LEU A 132 -6.49 2.56 -8.69
N ASN A 133 -6.68 3.44 -9.69
CA ASN A 133 -7.79 3.35 -10.64
C ASN A 133 -7.78 2.07 -11.48
N TRP A 134 -6.61 1.44 -11.69
CA TRP A 134 -6.54 0.14 -12.35
C TRP A 134 -6.37 -1.03 -11.37
N MET A 135 -5.76 -0.82 -10.19
CA MET A 135 -5.51 -1.88 -9.20
C MET A 135 -6.83 -2.38 -8.59
N GLY A 136 -7.66 -1.46 -8.11
CA GLY A 136 -8.96 -1.77 -7.48
C GLY A 136 -10.16 -1.11 -8.17
N GLY A 137 -9.93 -0.10 -9.02
CA GLY A 137 -10.99 0.74 -9.57
C GLY A 137 -11.30 1.96 -8.71
N SER A 138 -12.10 2.88 -9.22
CA SER A 138 -12.52 4.09 -8.51
C SER A 138 -13.37 3.81 -7.26
N GLY A 139 -13.39 4.75 -6.33
CA GLY A 139 -14.27 4.73 -5.15
C GLY A 139 -13.58 4.21 -3.89
N TYR A 140 -12.25 4.11 -3.90
CA TYR A 140 -11.45 3.80 -2.72
C TYR A 140 -11.54 4.89 -1.65
N ARG A 141 -11.24 4.49 -0.43
CA ARG A 141 -11.09 5.36 0.74
C ARG A 141 -9.73 5.08 1.38
N THR A 142 -9.12 6.11 1.94
CA THR A 142 -7.91 5.94 2.77
C THR A 142 -8.29 5.83 4.24
N GLY A 143 -7.61 4.93 4.96
CA GLY A 143 -7.76 4.77 6.41
C GLY A 143 -6.97 5.81 7.24
N GLY A 144 -6.10 6.58 6.59
CA GLY A 144 -5.21 7.56 7.24
C GLY A 144 -3.74 7.33 6.90
N ALA A 145 -2.88 8.16 7.47
CA ALA A 145 -1.43 8.09 7.28
C ALA A 145 -0.71 7.88 8.62
N THR A 146 0.19 6.91 8.63
CA THR A 146 1.05 6.55 9.76
C THR A 146 2.47 6.40 9.25
N VAL A 147 3.44 6.91 10.00
CA VAL A 147 4.87 6.68 9.73
C VAL A 147 5.40 5.60 10.65
N PHE A 148 6.25 4.74 10.10
CA PHE A 148 7.02 3.73 10.83
C PHE A 148 8.41 4.31 11.12
N CYS A 149 8.76 4.46 12.39
CA CYS A 149 10.05 5.01 12.82
C CYS A 149 10.91 3.90 13.44
N ALA A 150 11.11 2.81 12.69
CA ALA A 150 11.89 1.67 13.18
C ALA A 150 13.32 2.07 13.50
N VAL A 151 13.85 1.48 14.56
CA VAL A 151 15.25 1.58 15.02
C VAL A 151 15.89 0.21 15.04
N GLU A 152 17.22 0.15 15.10
CA GLU A 152 17.95 -1.12 15.23
C GLU A 152 17.39 -1.96 16.40
N GLY A 153 17.08 -3.23 16.12
CA GLY A 153 16.46 -4.14 17.08
C GLY A 153 14.94 -4.00 17.21
N THR A 154 14.26 -3.25 16.33
CA THR A 154 12.80 -3.31 16.16
C THR A 154 12.41 -4.68 15.61
N SER A 155 11.31 -5.27 16.11
CA SER A 155 10.81 -6.53 15.57
C SER A 155 10.31 -6.38 14.13
N GLY A 156 10.40 -7.48 13.39
CA GLY A 156 9.66 -7.65 12.16
C GLY A 156 8.16 -7.83 12.42
N HIS A 157 7.42 -8.03 11.34
CA HIS A 157 6.01 -8.42 11.39
C HIS A 157 5.87 -9.75 10.69
N SER A 158 5.41 -10.77 11.43
CA SER A 158 5.14 -12.09 10.85
C SER A 158 4.37 -11.98 9.54
N LEU A 159 4.77 -12.77 8.55
CA LEU A 159 4.09 -12.71 7.27
C LEU A 159 2.65 -13.20 7.46
N HIS A 160 1.72 -12.47 6.87
CA HIS A 160 0.29 -12.71 7.02
C HIS A 160 -0.42 -12.47 5.69
N ASP A 161 -1.70 -12.82 5.67
CA ASP A 161 -2.55 -12.80 4.49
C ASP A 161 -2.03 -13.67 3.32
N GLY A 162 -2.71 -13.62 2.18
CA GLY A 162 -2.55 -14.55 1.06
C GLY A 162 -3.91 -15.04 0.54
N ASN A 163 -3.87 -15.90 -0.48
CA ASN A 163 -5.10 -16.36 -1.12
C ASN A 163 -5.79 -17.55 -0.43
N GLU A 164 -5.11 -18.29 0.46
CA GLU A 164 -5.72 -19.44 1.14
C GLU A 164 -5.45 -19.41 2.66
N PRO A 165 -6.48 -19.21 3.51
CA PRO A 165 -7.86 -18.88 3.13
C PRO A 165 -8.00 -17.43 2.65
N GLN A 166 -8.70 -17.22 1.53
CA GLN A 166 -8.96 -15.86 1.02
C GLN A 166 -9.95 -15.13 1.94
N SER A 167 -9.66 -13.87 2.24
CA SER A 167 -10.66 -12.95 2.82
C SER A 167 -11.43 -12.26 1.70
N PRO A 168 -12.75 -12.50 1.52
CA PRO A 168 -13.49 -11.92 0.39
C PRO A 168 -13.46 -10.39 0.33
N SER A 169 -13.25 -9.73 1.47
CA SER A 169 -13.20 -8.27 1.56
C SER A 169 -11.80 -7.67 1.37
N ARG A 170 -10.76 -8.51 1.20
CA ARG A 170 -9.35 -8.07 1.07
C ARG A 170 -8.59 -8.86 0.01
N GLY A 171 -9.30 -9.69 -0.76
CA GLY A 171 -8.71 -10.59 -1.75
C GLY A 171 -8.25 -9.87 -3.00
N TYR A 172 -7.63 -10.65 -3.87
CA TYR A 172 -7.31 -10.25 -5.24
C TYR A 172 -7.92 -11.25 -6.21
N ASP A 173 -8.60 -10.74 -7.23
CA ASP A 173 -9.05 -11.52 -8.38
C ASP A 173 -8.83 -10.74 -9.67
N PHE A 174 -8.52 -11.46 -10.75
CA PHE A 174 -8.57 -10.92 -12.11
C PHE A 174 -9.60 -11.69 -12.93
N LYS A 175 -10.70 -11.04 -13.30
CA LYS A 175 -11.80 -11.65 -14.05
C LYS A 175 -12.35 -10.69 -15.09
N ASN A 176 -12.59 -11.17 -16.31
CA ASN A 176 -13.20 -10.39 -17.40
C ASN A 176 -12.47 -9.06 -17.70
N GLY A 177 -11.14 -9.11 -17.68
CA GLY A 177 -10.30 -7.93 -17.89
C GLY A 177 -10.17 -7.01 -16.67
N ARG A 178 -10.92 -7.24 -15.59
CA ARG A 178 -10.93 -6.40 -14.40
C ARG A 178 -10.03 -6.94 -13.29
N SER A 179 -9.26 -6.05 -12.67
CA SER A 179 -8.58 -6.28 -11.40
C SER A 179 -9.53 -5.95 -10.24
N PHE A 180 -9.62 -6.85 -9.28
CA PHE A 180 -10.39 -6.71 -8.05
C PHE A 180 -9.42 -6.80 -6.87
N CYS A 181 -8.58 -5.78 -6.69
CA CYS A 181 -7.74 -5.66 -5.50
C CYS A 181 -8.50 -4.84 -4.45
N GLU A 182 -9.07 -5.52 -3.45
CA GLU A 182 -9.97 -4.89 -2.49
C GLU A 182 -9.25 -4.02 -1.45
N THR A 183 -7.94 -4.21 -1.26
CA THR A 183 -7.12 -3.36 -0.39
C THR A 183 -5.72 -3.24 -0.97
N VAL A 184 -5.19 -2.02 -0.96
CA VAL A 184 -3.84 -1.68 -1.44
C VAL A 184 -3.21 -0.80 -0.37
N THR A 185 -2.03 -1.18 0.09
CA THR A 185 -1.22 -0.32 0.95
C THR A 185 -0.15 0.37 0.10
N ILE A 186 -0.02 1.68 0.33
CA ILE A 186 0.94 2.57 -0.34
C ILE A 186 1.94 3.02 0.71
N THR A 187 3.20 2.65 0.54
CA THR A 187 4.28 2.96 1.49
C THR A 187 5.31 3.86 0.83
N TRP A 188 5.41 5.08 1.34
CA TRP A 188 6.37 6.09 0.89
C TRP A 188 7.67 5.93 1.66
N GLN A 189 8.79 5.81 0.94
CA GLN A 189 10.09 5.62 1.56
C GLN A 189 10.72 6.98 1.88
N LEU A 190 10.76 7.34 3.16
CA LEU A 190 11.44 8.57 3.61
C LEU A 190 12.96 8.41 3.74
N ARG A 191 13.44 7.16 3.73
CA ARG A 191 14.85 6.77 3.79
C ARG A 191 15.07 5.58 2.86
N GLU A 192 16.33 5.29 2.55
CA GLU A 192 16.70 4.09 1.80
C GLU A 192 16.33 2.82 2.59
N VAL A 193 15.90 1.80 1.86
CA VAL A 193 15.65 0.44 2.34
C VAL A 193 16.63 -0.47 1.62
N GLU A 194 17.74 -0.72 2.30
CA GLU A 194 18.80 -1.61 1.83
C GLU A 194 18.59 -3.03 2.37
N PRO A 195 19.26 -4.04 1.77
CA PRO A 195 19.27 -5.38 2.34
C PRO A 195 19.68 -5.32 3.83
N GLU A 196 19.06 -6.17 4.65
CA GLU A 196 19.37 -6.29 6.09
C GLU A 196 18.96 -5.08 6.96
N LEU A 197 18.34 -4.03 6.41
CA LEU A 197 17.77 -2.93 7.21
C LEU A 197 16.31 -3.16 7.66
N GLY A 198 15.81 -4.38 7.50
CA GLY A 198 14.42 -4.71 7.77
C GLY A 198 13.41 -4.04 6.81
N GLY A 199 12.16 -3.93 7.23
CA GLY A 199 11.10 -3.32 6.41
C GLY A 199 10.36 -4.31 5.52
N PHE A 200 9.61 -3.83 4.53
CA PHE A 200 8.64 -4.65 3.80
C PHE A 200 9.25 -5.92 3.21
N ALA A 201 8.58 -7.05 3.42
CA ALA A 201 8.82 -8.29 2.72
C ALA A 201 7.52 -8.98 2.33
N CYS A 202 7.59 -9.79 1.28
CA CYS A 202 6.43 -10.51 0.75
C CYS A 202 6.82 -11.86 0.15
N VAL A 203 5.81 -12.65 -0.20
CA VAL A 203 5.94 -13.85 -1.03
C VAL A 203 5.27 -13.57 -2.37
N PRO A 204 6.04 -13.30 -3.43
CA PRO A 204 5.47 -13.00 -4.74
C PRO A 204 4.57 -14.13 -5.25
N GLY A 205 3.39 -13.75 -5.78
CA GLY A 205 2.41 -14.70 -6.34
C GLY A 205 1.56 -15.44 -5.31
N SER A 206 1.73 -15.18 -4.00
CA SER A 206 0.95 -15.84 -2.95
C SER A 206 -0.56 -15.51 -2.99
N HIS A 207 -0.94 -14.42 -3.67
CA HIS A 207 -2.32 -14.03 -3.94
C HIS A 207 -3.02 -14.92 -4.98
N LYS A 208 -2.32 -15.92 -5.51
CA LYS A 208 -2.85 -16.91 -6.48
C LYS A 208 -2.84 -18.34 -5.95
N THR A 209 -2.28 -18.58 -4.75
CA THR A 209 -2.14 -19.93 -4.20
C THR A 209 -3.50 -20.54 -3.84
N GLN A 210 -3.60 -21.86 -3.87
CA GLN A 210 -4.80 -22.61 -3.48
C GLN A 210 -4.55 -23.49 -2.24
N PHE A 211 -3.43 -23.26 -1.56
CA PHE A 211 -3.00 -23.98 -0.38
C PHE A 211 -2.49 -23.00 0.68
N PRO A 212 -2.69 -23.29 1.98
CA PRO A 212 -2.26 -22.41 3.05
C PRO A 212 -0.75 -22.17 3.07
N MET A 213 -0.36 -20.97 3.50
CA MET A 213 1.04 -20.63 3.74
C MET A 213 1.68 -21.56 4.78
N PRO A 214 2.84 -22.18 4.49
CA PRO A 214 3.61 -22.94 5.47
C PRO A 214 4.02 -22.10 6.69
N PRO A 215 4.02 -22.66 7.93
CA PRO A 215 4.39 -21.92 9.14
C PRO A 215 5.82 -21.32 9.14
N GLY A 216 6.77 -21.98 8.47
CA GLY A 216 8.15 -21.50 8.33
C GLY A 216 8.25 -20.20 7.54
N ILE A 217 7.39 -20.01 6.54
CA ILE A 217 7.32 -18.77 5.76
C ILE A 217 6.70 -17.66 6.61
N ARG A 218 5.59 -17.93 7.32
CA ARG A 218 4.96 -16.97 8.25
C ARG A 218 5.95 -16.35 9.23
N THR A 219 6.82 -17.18 9.77
CA THR A 219 7.82 -16.78 10.77
C THR A 219 9.13 -16.30 10.16
N CYS A 220 9.32 -16.43 8.85
CA CYS A 220 10.62 -16.27 8.18
C CYS A 220 11.76 -17.15 8.74
N ASP A 221 11.46 -18.18 9.55
CA ASP A 221 12.48 -19.09 10.10
C ASP A 221 12.84 -20.22 9.09
N ASP A 222 11.96 -20.50 8.12
CA ASP A 222 12.21 -21.36 6.95
C ASP A 222 11.42 -20.81 5.76
N THR A 223 12.06 -19.90 5.02
CA THR A 223 11.42 -19.14 3.94
C THR A 223 11.20 -19.95 2.67
N MET A 224 11.81 -21.14 2.57
CA MET A 224 11.89 -21.93 1.33
C MET A 224 12.50 -21.17 0.14
N GLY A 225 13.19 -20.04 0.40
CA GLY A 225 13.69 -19.13 -0.64
C GLY A 225 12.59 -18.30 -1.34
N LEU A 226 11.39 -18.21 -0.77
CA LEU A 226 10.22 -17.56 -1.39
C LEU A 226 9.99 -16.13 -0.89
N VAL A 227 10.63 -15.72 0.21
CA VAL A 227 10.46 -14.39 0.79
C VAL A 227 11.38 -13.40 0.10
N VAL A 228 10.81 -12.29 -0.38
CA VAL A 228 11.50 -11.21 -1.07
C VAL A 228 11.36 -9.91 -0.28
N GLN A 229 12.48 -9.24 -0.04
CA GLN A 229 12.57 -7.87 0.44
C GLN A 229 13.04 -6.98 -0.72
N PRO A 230 12.16 -6.20 -1.36
CA PRO A 230 12.60 -5.25 -2.37
C PRO A 230 13.43 -4.14 -1.73
N THR A 231 14.57 -3.81 -2.34
CA THR A 231 15.33 -2.61 -1.96
C THR A 231 14.72 -1.38 -2.62
N MET A 232 14.78 -0.25 -1.92
CA MET A 232 14.14 1.00 -2.35
C MET A 232 15.00 2.19 -1.94
N LYS A 233 14.98 3.25 -2.74
CA LYS A 233 15.64 4.51 -2.40
C LYS A 233 14.69 5.43 -1.66
N ALA A 234 15.25 6.40 -0.95
CA ALA A 234 14.45 7.48 -0.40
C ALA A 234 13.72 8.22 -1.55
N GLY A 235 12.43 8.47 -1.36
CA GLY A 235 11.53 9.04 -2.37
C GLY A 235 10.82 8.01 -3.27
N ASP A 236 11.15 6.73 -3.16
CA ASP A 236 10.40 5.66 -3.83
C ASP A 236 9.05 5.40 -3.14
N VAL A 237 8.11 4.80 -3.88
CA VAL A 237 6.81 4.39 -3.38
C VAL A 237 6.57 2.92 -3.67
N LEU A 238 6.25 2.15 -2.63
CA LEU A 238 5.81 0.77 -2.73
C LEU A 238 4.28 0.70 -2.71
N PHE A 239 3.73 -0.08 -3.62
CA PHE A 239 2.35 -0.55 -3.56
C PHE A 239 2.38 -2.05 -3.29
N PHE A 240 1.47 -2.56 -2.46
CA PHE A 240 1.25 -4.00 -2.35
C PHE A 240 -0.23 -4.34 -2.09
N MET A 241 -0.62 -5.54 -2.50
CA MET A 241 -1.95 -6.11 -2.28
C MET A 241 -2.11 -6.49 -0.80
N ASP A 242 -2.50 -5.54 0.03
CA ASP A 242 -2.74 -5.77 1.45
C ASP A 242 -3.96 -6.68 1.60
N GLY A 243 -3.79 -7.87 2.17
CA GLY A 243 -4.80 -8.93 2.21
C GLY A 243 -4.73 -9.95 1.07
N GLY A 244 -4.35 -9.54 -0.13
CA GLY A 244 -4.20 -10.45 -1.28
C GLY A 244 -2.85 -11.15 -1.26
N CYS A 245 -1.77 -10.39 -1.12
CA CYS A 245 -0.39 -10.88 -1.09
C CYS A 245 0.04 -11.16 0.36
N THR A 246 0.81 -12.23 0.52
CA THR A 246 1.43 -12.61 1.77
C THR A 246 2.57 -11.64 2.01
N HIS A 247 2.48 -10.88 3.10
CA HIS A 247 3.41 -9.80 3.35
C HIS A 247 3.63 -9.59 4.85
N GLY A 248 4.63 -8.79 5.18
CA GLY A 248 4.98 -8.42 6.54
C GLY A 248 6.21 -7.52 6.52
N ALA A 249 6.99 -7.56 7.60
CA ALA A 249 8.21 -6.78 7.70
C ALA A 249 9.34 -7.65 8.25
N LEU A 250 10.55 -7.46 7.73
CA LEU A 250 11.75 -8.01 8.31
C LEU A 250 12.24 -7.10 9.46
N ALA A 251 12.84 -7.71 10.47
CA ALA A 251 13.55 -7.06 11.58
C ALA A 251 14.87 -6.44 11.10
#